data_AF-G5RZ96-F1
#
_entry.id   AF-G5RZ96-F1
#
_cell.length_a   1.000
_cell.length_b   1.000
_cell.length_c   1.000
_cell.angle_alpha   90.00
_cell.angle_beta   90.00
_cell.angle_gamma   90.00
#
_symmetry.space_group_name_H-M   'P 1'
#
loop_
_entity.id
_entity.type
_entity.pdbx_description
1 polymer ?
#
loop_
_entity_poly.entity_id
_entity_poly.type
_entity_poly.pdbx_seq_one_letter_code
_entity_poly.pdbx_strand_id
1 'polypeptide(L)'
;MSAAITGGEGEALLANGSITNQRMPTLSGTGEPGAIITLYNNGVELATVQVNPQGSWTYPLTRNLSEGLNILTATATDAAGNSSPTSSVFSVTLDTQPPAQPDAPLISDNVALLFRRQL
;
A
#
# COMPACT_ATOMS: atom_id res chain seq x y z
N MET A 1 2.90 -11.45 -24.75
CA MET A 1 2.94 -10.43 -23.68
C MET A 1 1.98 -10.74 -22.54
N SER A 2 2.51 -10.69 -21.32
CA SER A 2 1.74 -10.70 -20.06
C SER A 2 2.36 -9.70 -19.10
N ALA A 3 1.56 -9.07 -18.25
CA ALA A 3 2.03 -8.27 -17.12
C ALA A 3 1.50 -8.88 -15.82
N ALA A 4 2.34 -8.93 -14.79
CA ALA A 4 1.95 -9.34 -13.45
C ALA A 4 2.58 -8.43 -12.41
N ILE A 5 1.84 -8.10 -11.34
CA ILE A 5 2.32 -7.32 -10.20
C ILE A 5 2.46 -8.26 -8.99
N THR A 6 3.58 -8.14 -8.28
CA THR A 6 3.81 -8.66 -6.94
C THR A 6 4.23 -7.52 -6.02
N GLY A 7 3.97 -7.66 -4.71
CA GLY A 7 4.47 -6.71 -3.72
C GLY A 7 6.00 -6.74 -3.69
N GLY A 8 6.62 -5.57 -3.51
CA GLY A 8 8.07 -5.45 -3.57
C GLY A 8 8.78 -5.77 -2.27
N GLU A 9 10.10 -5.61 -2.34
CA GLU A 9 11.07 -5.96 -1.32
C GLU A 9 11.52 -4.74 -0.49
N GLY A 10 11.16 -4.71 0.79
CA GLY A 10 11.53 -3.72 1.82
C GLY A 10 10.63 -3.85 3.07
N GLU A 11 11.24 -4.01 4.26
CA GLU A 11 10.75 -4.33 5.64
C GLU A 11 9.55 -5.30 5.82
N ALA A 12 8.63 -5.43 4.88
CA ALA A 12 7.66 -6.52 4.75
C ALA A 12 7.22 -6.67 3.29
N LEU A 13 7.25 -7.91 2.77
CA LEU A 13 6.66 -8.24 1.47
C LEU A 13 5.14 -7.99 1.51
N LEU A 14 4.63 -7.13 0.63
CA LEU A 14 3.18 -6.93 0.52
C LEU A 14 2.54 -8.13 -0.18
N ALA A 15 1.61 -8.80 0.50
CA ALA A 15 0.72 -9.76 -0.14
C ALA A 15 -0.46 -9.03 -0.80
N ASN A 16 -1.01 -9.60 -1.87
CA ASN A 16 -2.26 -9.11 -2.45
C ASN A 16 -3.38 -9.16 -1.40
N GLY A 17 -4.09 -8.04 -1.22
CA GLY A 17 -5.15 -7.90 -0.22
C GLY A 17 -4.64 -7.56 1.19
N SER A 18 -3.35 -7.27 1.36
CA SER A 18 -2.79 -6.89 2.66
C SER A 18 -3.19 -5.48 3.11
N ILE A 19 -3.13 -5.26 4.43
CA ILE A 19 -3.17 -3.95 5.06
C ILE A 19 -1.74 -3.58 5.46
N THR A 20 -1.32 -2.34 5.21
CA THR A 20 0.03 -1.86 5.50
C THR A 20 0.01 -0.41 5.98
N ASN A 21 1.03 0.00 6.72
CA ASN A 21 1.32 1.40 7.02
C ASN A 21 2.41 2.00 6.10
N GLN A 22 2.94 1.21 5.15
CA GLN A 22 3.96 1.65 4.21
C GLN A 22 3.34 2.49 3.09
N ARG A 23 3.60 3.80 3.09
CA ARG A 23 3.04 4.74 2.12
C ARG A 23 3.63 4.61 0.71
N MET A 24 4.90 4.20 0.61
CA MET A 24 5.66 4.12 -0.64
C MET A 24 6.31 2.74 -0.79
N PRO A 25 5.53 1.67 -0.99
CA PRO A 25 6.10 0.36 -1.25
C PRO A 25 6.91 0.34 -2.54
N THR A 26 7.85 -0.61 -2.63
CA THR A 26 8.34 -1.08 -3.91
C THR A 26 7.27 -1.97 -4.54
N LEU A 27 6.99 -1.78 -5.82
CA LEU A 27 6.23 -2.73 -6.63
C LEU A 27 7.21 -3.55 -7.45
N SER A 28 6.92 -4.82 -7.67
CA SER A 28 7.71 -5.65 -8.57
C SER A 28 6.81 -6.55 -9.38
N GLY A 29 7.37 -7.30 -10.31
CA GLY A 29 6.58 -8.20 -11.13
C GLY A 29 7.37 -8.82 -12.26
N THR A 30 6.63 -9.44 -13.17
CA THR A 30 7.18 -10.09 -14.35
C THR A 30 6.55 -9.58 -15.63
N GLY A 31 7.26 -9.77 -16.73
CA GLY A 31 6.81 -9.44 -18.08
C GLY A 31 7.74 -9.99 -19.15
N GLU A 32 7.43 -9.68 -20.39
CA GLU A 32 8.30 -10.04 -21.52
C GLU A 32 9.55 -9.15 -21.53
N PRO A 33 10.78 -9.71 -21.61
CA PRO A 33 12.01 -8.93 -21.61
C PRO A 33 12.01 -7.80 -22.65
N GLY A 34 12.35 -6.58 -22.21
CA GLY A 34 12.36 -5.40 -23.08
C GLY A 34 10.99 -4.74 -23.33
N ALA A 35 9.89 -5.35 -22.88
CA ALA A 35 8.58 -4.69 -22.90
C ALA A 35 8.52 -3.52 -21.90
N ILE A 36 7.62 -2.58 -22.16
CA ILE A 36 7.30 -1.47 -21.25
C ILE A 36 6.05 -1.83 -20.45
N ILE A 37 6.18 -1.92 -19.13
CA ILE A 37 5.07 -2.04 -18.21
C ILE A 37 4.53 -0.65 -17.90
N THR A 38 3.23 -0.45 -18.06
CA THR A 38 2.52 0.73 -17.55
C THR A 38 1.76 0.32 -16.30
N LEU A 39 2.04 0.98 -15.19
CA LEU A 39 1.43 0.75 -13.87
C LEU A 39 0.30 1.75 -13.66
N TYR A 40 -0.80 1.29 -13.07
CA TYR A 40 -1.94 2.11 -12.73
C TYR A 40 -2.29 1.95 -11.25
N ASN A 41 -2.77 3.02 -10.62
CA ASN A 41 -3.42 2.99 -9.32
C ASN A 41 -4.84 3.56 -9.45
N ASN A 42 -5.86 2.77 -9.08
CA ASN A 42 -7.27 3.12 -9.21
C ASN A 42 -7.64 3.59 -10.63
N GLY A 43 -7.02 2.98 -11.65
CA GLY A 43 -7.23 3.29 -13.06
C GLY A 43 -6.46 4.51 -13.58
N VAL A 44 -5.71 5.23 -12.75
CA VAL A 44 -4.86 6.36 -13.15
C VAL A 44 -3.43 5.88 -13.35
N GLU A 45 -2.80 6.29 -14.45
CA GLU A 45 -1.40 5.97 -14.72
C GLU A 45 -0.49 6.49 -13.61
N LEU A 46 0.35 5.59 -13.11
CA LEU A 46 1.28 5.83 -12.01
C LEU A 46 2.71 5.99 -12.51
N ALA A 47 3.15 5.06 -13.36
CA ALA A 47 4.52 5.01 -13.87
C ALA A 47 4.66 4.04 -15.05
N THR A 48 5.76 4.17 -15.78
CA THR A 48 6.21 3.17 -16.76
C THR A 48 7.55 2.58 -16.34
N VAL A 49 7.74 1.27 -16.48
CA VAL A 49 9.00 0.58 -16.18
C VAL A 49 9.33 -0.45 -17.27
N GLN A 50 10.59 -0.50 -17.70
CA GLN A 50 11.03 -1.50 -18.68
C GLN A 50 11.33 -2.82 -17.98
N VAL A 51 10.86 -3.93 -18.57
CA VAL A 51 11.19 -5.29 -18.11
C VAL A 51 12.64 -5.60 -18.41
N ASN A 52 13.36 -6.10 -17.40
CA ASN A 52 14.77 -6.47 -17.54
C ASN A 52 14.95 -7.72 -18.45
N PRO A 53 16.19 -8.02 -18.88
CA PRO A 53 16.47 -9.20 -19.71
C PRO A 53 16.07 -10.55 -19.08
N GLN A 54 15.92 -10.61 -17.76
CA GLN A 54 15.52 -11.79 -17.00
C GLN A 54 13.98 -11.93 -16.89
N GLY A 55 13.20 -10.99 -17.42
CA GLY A 55 11.74 -11.01 -17.39
C GLY A 55 11.12 -10.45 -16.11
N SER A 56 11.90 -9.77 -15.28
CA SER A 56 11.44 -9.14 -14.03
C SER A 56 11.51 -7.62 -14.11
N TRP A 57 10.75 -6.94 -13.27
CA TRP A 57 10.82 -5.49 -13.10
C TRP A 57 10.57 -5.10 -11.64
N THR A 58 11.10 -3.95 -11.24
CA THR A 58 10.90 -3.35 -9.92
C THR A 58 10.70 -1.84 -10.07
N TYR A 59 9.84 -1.26 -9.23
CA TYR A 59 9.53 0.15 -9.23
C TYR A 59 9.26 0.65 -7.80
N PRO A 60 10.17 1.42 -7.18
CA PRO A 60 9.89 2.08 -5.91
C PRO A 60 8.89 3.22 -6.13
N LEU A 61 7.76 3.21 -5.41
CA LEU A 61 6.80 4.30 -5.53
C LEU A 61 7.42 5.64 -5.14
N THR A 62 7.24 6.63 -6.00
CA THR A 62 7.70 8.01 -5.78
C THR A 62 6.62 8.91 -5.19
N ARG A 63 5.38 8.42 -5.12
CA ARG A 63 4.22 9.11 -4.55
C ARG A 63 3.51 8.18 -3.57
N ASN A 64 2.98 8.75 -2.50
CA ASN A 64 2.23 8.00 -1.50
C ASN A 64 0.99 7.34 -2.12
N LEU A 65 0.71 6.12 -1.68
CA LEU A 65 -0.63 5.55 -1.76
C LEU A 65 -1.64 6.43 -1.01
N SER A 66 -2.90 6.41 -1.46
CA SER A 66 -3.99 7.06 -0.73
C SER A 66 -4.37 6.23 0.49
N GLU A 67 -4.84 6.87 1.56
CA GLU A 67 -5.38 6.14 2.71
C GLU A 67 -6.57 5.27 2.27
N GLY A 68 -6.67 4.05 2.83
CA GLY A 68 -7.65 3.05 2.42
C GLY A 68 -7.22 2.21 1.23
N LEU A 69 -8.19 1.69 0.49
CA LEU A 69 -7.98 0.71 -0.58
C LEU A 69 -7.33 1.35 -1.83
N ASN A 70 -6.22 0.78 -2.27
CA ASN A 70 -5.54 1.08 -3.53
C ASN A 70 -5.57 -0.16 -4.44
N ILE A 71 -6.03 0.01 -5.68
CA ILE A 71 -6.14 -1.05 -6.68
C ILE A 71 -5.06 -0.84 -7.72
N LEU A 72 -4.05 -1.70 -7.72
CA LEU A 72 -2.92 -1.64 -8.64
C LEU A 72 -3.12 -2.64 -9.79
N THR A 73 -2.89 -2.17 -11.01
CA THR A 73 -2.93 -2.98 -12.24
C THR A 73 -1.82 -2.59 -13.20
N ALA A 74 -1.53 -3.45 -14.17
CA ALA A 74 -0.49 -3.24 -15.15
C ALA A 74 -0.91 -3.65 -16.57
N THR A 75 -0.30 -3.03 -17.57
CA THR A 75 -0.30 -3.48 -18.97
C THR A 75 1.13 -3.55 -19.48
N ALA A 76 1.43 -4.44 -20.42
CA ALA A 76 2.73 -4.52 -21.10
C ALA A 76 2.59 -4.10 -22.55
N THR A 77 3.53 -3.30 -23.06
CA THR A 77 3.65 -2.96 -24.49
C THR A 77 4.99 -3.47 -25.02
N ASP A 78 4.98 -4.27 -26.09
CA ASP A 78 6.21 -4.77 -26.72
C ASP A 78 6.95 -3.69 -27.54
N ALA A 79 8.12 -4.04 -28.06
CA ALA A 79 8.92 -3.17 -28.93
C ALA A 79 8.24 -2.85 -30.29
N ALA A 80 7.24 -3.63 -30.69
CA ALA A 80 6.45 -3.42 -31.90
C ALA A 80 5.23 -2.52 -31.66
N GLY A 81 4.94 -2.15 -30.41
CA GLY A 81 3.82 -1.28 -30.02
C GLY A 81 2.52 -2.03 -29.71
N ASN A 82 2.52 -3.36 -29.61
CA ASN A 82 1.34 -4.13 -29.23
C ASN A 82 1.18 -4.14 -27.71
N SER A 83 -0.04 -3.96 -27.21
CA SER A 83 -0.34 -3.99 -25.76
C SER A 83 -1.02 -5.27 -25.31
N SER A 84 -0.72 -5.70 -24.08
CA SER A 84 -1.39 -6.81 -23.41
C SER A 84 -2.76 -6.41 -22.85
N PRO A 85 -3.63 -7.39 -22.52
CA PRO A 85 -4.72 -7.16 -21.57
C PRO A 85 -4.19 -6.64 -20.23
N THR A 86 -5.07 -5.98 -19.46
CA THR A 86 -4.78 -5.59 -18.08
C THR A 86 -4.50 -6.80 -17.22
N SER A 87 -3.51 -6.70 -16.32
CA SER A 87 -3.17 -7.73 -15.35
C SER A 87 -4.30 -8.01 -14.36
N SER A 88 -4.17 -9.10 -13.61
CA SER A 88 -4.94 -9.30 -12.37
C SER A 88 -4.73 -8.12 -11.41
N VAL A 89 -5.76 -7.85 -10.60
CA VAL A 89 -5.71 -6.81 -9.57
C VAL A 89 -4.76 -7.20 -8.45
N PHE A 90 -3.87 -6.28 -8.11
CA PHE A 90 -3.10 -6.29 -6.88
C PHE A 90 -3.64 -5.19 -5.95
N SER A 91 -4.27 -5.58 -4.86
CA SER A 91 -4.89 -4.66 -3.89
C SER A 91 -4.04 -4.50 -2.65
N VAL A 92 -3.98 -3.29 -2.13
CA VAL A 92 -3.33 -2.97 -0.85
C VAL A 92 -4.14 -1.91 -0.13
N THR A 93 -4.37 -2.09 1.17
CA THR A 93 -5.03 -1.08 2.01
C THR A 93 -3.97 -0.35 2.82
N LEU A 94 -3.87 0.96 2.63
CA LEU A 94 -3.02 1.80 3.48
C LEU A 94 -3.81 2.18 4.74
N ASP A 95 -3.30 1.81 5.91
CA ASP A 95 -3.78 2.26 7.21
C ASP A 95 -2.61 2.86 8.00
N THR A 96 -2.62 4.18 8.13
CA THR A 96 -1.61 4.95 8.87
C THR A 96 -2.20 5.72 10.04
N GLN A 97 -3.48 5.50 10.33
CA GLN A 97 -4.16 6.22 11.39
C GLN A 97 -3.82 5.59 12.75
N PRO A 98 -3.32 6.37 13.72
CA PRO A 98 -3.18 5.87 15.07
C PRO A 98 -4.57 5.59 15.67
N PRO A 99 -4.68 4.64 16.62
CA PRO A 99 -5.90 4.46 17.39
C PRO A 99 -6.32 5.77 18.08
N ALA A 100 -7.63 5.92 18.32
CA ALA A 100 -8.14 7.03 19.12
C ALA A 100 -7.52 7.01 20.53
N GLN A 101 -7.21 8.18 21.07
CA GLN A 101 -6.73 8.31 22.44
C GLN A 101 -7.84 7.87 23.42
N PRO A 102 -7.54 7.10 24.48
CA PRO A 102 -8.52 6.79 25.50
C PRO A 102 -8.99 8.06 26.23
N ASP A 103 -10.23 8.03 26.71
CA ASP A 103 -10.79 9.09 27.54
C ASP A 103 -9.97 9.27 28.83
N ALA A 104 -9.92 10.51 29.33
CA ALA A 104 -9.30 10.78 30.62
C ALA A 104 -10.04 10.02 31.74
N PRO A 105 -9.31 9.40 32.70
CA PRO A 105 -9.95 8.75 33.82
C PRO A 105 -10.73 9.77 34.64
N LEU A 106 -12.00 9.49 34.94
CA LEU A 106 -12.74 10.23 35.96
C LEU A 106 -12.19 9.85 37.34
N ILE A 107 -11.39 10.73 37.93
CA ILE A 107 -11.03 10.65 39.34
C ILE A 107 -12.08 11.46 40.12
N SER A 108 -13.03 10.77 40.73
CA SER A 108 -13.90 11.39 41.74
C SER A 108 -13.34 11.07 43.12
N ASP A 109 -12.74 12.05 43.77
CA ASP A 109 -12.39 11.97 45.19
C ASP A 109 -13.66 12.17 46.01
N ASN A 110 -14.06 11.14 46.76
CA ASN A 110 -15.20 11.17 47.67
C ASN A 110 -14.74 11.08 49.13
N VAL A 111 -13.76 11.90 49.52
CA VAL A 111 -13.51 12.14 50.94
C VAL A 111 -14.67 12.91 51.57
N ALA A 112 -15.56 12.15 52.22
CA ALA A 112 -16.47 12.72 53.20
C ALA A 112 -15.63 13.38 54.32
N LEU A 113 -15.70 14.70 54.45
CA LEU A 113 -15.16 15.44 55.59
C LEU A 113 -15.86 14.95 56.86
N LEU A 114 -15.28 13.97 57.53
CA LEU A 114 -15.73 13.52 58.84
C LEU A 114 -15.29 14.54 59.89
N PHE A 115 -15.97 15.69 59.96
CA PHE A 115 -15.90 16.56 61.13
C PHE A 115 -16.75 15.94 62.26
N ARG A 116 -16.19 15.01 63.03
CA ARG A 116 -16.70 14.75 64.38
C ARG A 116 -15.89 15.58 65.38
N ARG A 117 -16.44 16.74 65.75
CA ARG A 117 -16.02 17.48 66.94
C ARG A 117 -16.24 16.60 68.17
N GLN A 118 -15.22 16.51 69.01
CA GLN A 118 -15.32 15.99 70.37
C GLN A 118 -16.38 16.75 71.15
N LEU A 119 -17.24 16.01 71.87
CA LEU A 119 -17.77 16.33 73.19
C LEU A 119 -17.99 15.00 73.92
#